data_AF-A0A1V4YVM3-F1
#
_entry.id   AF-A0A1V4YVM3-F1
#
_cell.length_a   1.000
_cell.length_b   1.000
_cell.length_c   1.000
_cell.angle_alpha   90.00
_cell.angle_beta   90.00
_cell.angle_gamma   90.00
#
_symmetry.space_group_name_H-M   'P 1'
#
loop_
_entity.id
_entity.type
_entity.pdbx_description
1 polymer ?
#
loop_
_entity_poly.entity_id
_entity_poly.type
_entity_poly.pdbx_seq_one_letter_code
_entity_poly.pdbx_strand_id
1 'polypeptide(L)'
;MMPACRHGELMDVVTLLPEEVEAIRLADLEDLEQEEMAQRMGVSRKTVWKDLHSARKKIADAVINGKALRVESCESTGSGECGLETAPGECAGQRCRRRQHQPDGGEE
;
A
#
# COMPACT_ATOMS: atom_id res chain seq x y z
N MET A 1 -15.90 -20.10 -15.10
CA MET A 1 -14.50 -20.52 -15.33
C MET A 1 -13.97 -20.98 -13.97
N MET A 2 -13.56 -22.24 -13.82
CA MET A 2 -13.06 -22.76 -12.54
C MET A 2 -11.59 -22.38 -12.34
N PRO A 3 -11.17 -21.99 -11.12
CA PRO A 3 -9.76 -21.72 -10.83
C PRO A 3 -8.94 -23.00 -11.05
N ALA A 4 -7.83 -22.88 -11.78
CA ALA A 4 -6.98 -24.01 -12.11
C ALA A 4 -6.16 -24.43 -10.88
N CYS A 5 -6.62 -25.45 -10.15
CA CYS A 5 -5.81 -26.11 -9.13
C CYS A 5 -4.67 -26.91 -9.81
N ARG A 6 -3.52 -26.28 -10.04
CA ARG A 6 -2.29 -26.98 -10.48
C ARG A 6 -1.51 -27.45 -9.26
N HIS A 7 -1.49 -28.75 -9.02
CA HIS A 7 -0.70 -29.39 -7.97
C HIS A 7 0.70 -29.72 -8.53
N GLY A 8 1.75 -29.07 -8.04
CA GLY A 8 3.12 -29.61 -8.11
C GLY A 8 4.12 -29.05 -9.11
N GLU A 9 3.83 -27.95 -9.82
CA GLU A 9 4.81 -27.30 -10.72
C GLU A 9 5.10 -25.87 -10.26
N LEU A 10 6.34 -25.40 -10.47
CA LEU A 10 6.83 -24.05 -10.13
C LEU A 10 5.73 -22.99 -10.27
N MET A 11 5.14 -22.58 -9.15
CA MET A 11 4.08 -21.57 -9.15
C MET A 11 4.73 -20.22 -9.40
N ASP A 12 4.28 -19.52 -10.45
CA ASP A 12 4.60 -18.11 -10.60
C ASP A 12 4.24 -17.38 -9.29
N VAL A 13 5.08 -16.43 -8.89
CA VAL A 13 4.86 -15.65 -7.67
C VAL A 13 4.45 -14.24 -8.06
N VAL A 14 3.33 -13.78 -7.51
CA VAL A 14 2.88 -12.39 -7.61
C VAL A 14 3.18 -11.70 -6.29
N THR A 15 3.98 -10.63 -6.35
CA THR A 15 4.36 -9.86 -5.17
C THR A 15 3.47 -8.63 -4.99
N LEU A 16 2.87 -8.51 -3.81
CA LEU A 16 2.18 -7.31 -3.34
C LEU A 16 3.12 -6.45 -2.52
N LEU A 17 3.12 -5.16 -2.82
CA LEU A 17 3.87 -4.14 -2.09
C LEU A 17 3.10 -3.71 -0.81
N PRO A 18 3.78 -3.18 0.22
CA PRO A 18 3.12 -2.73 1.44
C PRO A 18 2.07 -1.64 1.18
N GLU A 19 2.30 -0.73 0.23
CA GLU A 19 1.35 0.32 -0.15
C GLU A 19 0.10 -0.26 -0.81
N GLU A 20 0.26 -1.31 -1.61
CA GLU A 20 -0.84 -2.03 -2.27
C GLU A 20 -1.71 -2.78 -1.25
N VAL A 21 -1.09 -3.38 -0.24
CA VAL A 21 -1.79 -4.06 0.85
C VAL A 21 -2.56 -3.05 1.71
N GLU A 22 -1.95 -1.92 2.04
CA GLU A 22 -2.60 -0.87 2.82
C GLU A 22 -3.80 -0.28 2.06
N ALA A 23 -3.66 -0.04 0.75
CA ALA A 23 -4.77 0.42 -0.08
C ALA A 23 -5.95 -0.56 -0.08
N ILE A 24 -5.69 -1.87 -0.15
CA ILE A 24 -6.75 -2.89 -0.05
C ILE A 24 -7.41 -2.86 1.34
N ARG A 25 -6.61 -2.76 2.42
CA ARG A 25 -7.13 -2.71 3.78
C ARG A 25 -8.11 -1.55 3.95
N LEU A 26 -7.70 -0.35 3.54
CA LEU A 26 -8.53 0.84 3.67
C LEU A 26 -9.77 0.81 2.77
N ALA A 27 -9.64 0.29 1.55
CA ALA A 27 -10.75 0.25 0.59
C ALA A 27 -11.76 -0.88 0.86
N ASP A 28 -11.27 -2.10 1.07
CA ASP A 28 -12.07 -3.33 1.04
C ASP A 28 -12.40 -3.88 2.44
N LEU A 29 -11.68 -3.45 3.50
CA LEU A 29 -11.99 -3.84 4.89
C LEU A 29 -12.55 -2.69 5.73
N GLU A 30 -12.13 -1.46 5.47
CA GLU A 30 -12.59 -0.26 6.19
C GLU A 30 -13.60 0.57 5.39
N ASP A 31 -13.92 0.17 4.15
CA ASP A 31 -14.88 0.82 3.24
C ASP A 31 -14.67 2.34 3.09
N LEU A 32 -13.42 2.79 3.16
CA LEU A 32 -13.10 4.22 3.09
C LEU A 32 -13.16 4.76 1.67
N GLU A 33 -13.58 6.02 1.55
CA GLU A 33 -13.54 6.73 0.28
C GLU A 33 -12.10 7.08 -0.14
N GLN A 34 -11.91 7.26 -1.45
CA GLN A 34 -10.59 7.52 -2.06
C GLN A 34 -9.85 8.72 -1.46
N GLU A 35 -10.60 9.72 -1.00
CA GLU A 35 -10.04 10.91 -0.38
C GLU A 35 -9.46 10.60 1.00
N GLU A 36 -10.21 9.88 1.84
CA GLU A 36 -9.75 9.49 3.17
C GLU A 36 -8.58 8.50 3.10
N MET A 37 -8.62 7.56 2.16
CA MET A 37 -7.48 6.66 1.90
C MET A 37 -6.20 7.44 1.56
N ALA A 38 -6.32 8.44 0.68
CA ALA A 38 -5.19 9.27 0.27
C ALA A 38 -4.62 10.09 1.43
N GLN A 39 -5.50 10.61 2.30
CA GLN A 39 -5.10 11.30 3.52
C GLN A 39 -4.35 10.37 4.48
N ARG A 40 -4.91 9.19 4.78
CA ARG A 40 -4.28 8.21 5.69
C ARG A 40 -2.95 7.68 5.18
N MET A 41 -2.82 7.46 3.87
CA MET A 41 -1.59 6.99 3.25
C MET A 41 -0.58 8.13 2.97
N GLY A 42 -0.95 9.40 3.15
CA GLY A 42 -0.08 10.54 2.88
C GLY A 42 0.30 10.69 1.39
N VAL A 43 -0.54 10.21 0.47
CA VAL A 43 -0.29 10.24 -0.98
C VAL A 43 -1.39 10.97 -1.74
N SER A 44 -1.22 11.15 -3.05
CA SER A 44 -2.28 11.73 -3.87
C SER A 44 -3.42 10.73 -4.10
N ARG A 45 -4.66 11.22 -4.26
CA ARG A 45 -5.84 10.42 -4.68
C ARG A 45 -5.52 9.54 -5.90
N LYS A 46 -4.76 10.06 -6.86
CA LYS A 46 -4.34 9.32 -8.07
C LYS A 46 -3.37 8.19 -7.77
N THR A 47 -2.51 8.35 -6.77
CA THR A 47 -1.56 7.33 -6.32
C THR A 47 -2.30 6.18 -5.65
N VAL A 48 -3.12 6.47 -4.63
CA VAL A 48 -3.97 5.47 -3.95
C VAL A 48 -4.80 4.66 -4.94
N TRP A 49 -5.40 5.32 -5.92
CA TRP A 49 -6.24 4.63 -6.90
C TRP A 49 -5.43 3.71 -7.83
N LYS A 50 -4.21 4.11 -8.18
CA LYS A 50 -3.28 3.26 -8.94
C LYS A 50 -2.83 2.06 -8.13
N ASP A 51 -2.48 2.27 -6.87
CA ASP A 51 -1.99 1.22 -5.98
C ASP A 51 -3.10 0.20 -5.72
N LEU A 52 -4.30 0.65 -5.37
CA LEU A 52 -5.49 -0.19 -5.22
C LEU A 52 -5.80 -1.00 -6.49
N HIS A 53 -5.77 -0.34 -7.66
CA HIS A 53 -6.05 -1.02 -8.92
C HIS A 53 -4.97 -2.06 -9.27
N SER A 54 -3.70 -1.73 -9.05
CA SER A 54 -2.57 -2.66 -9.22
C SER A 54 -2.72 -3.88 -8.31
N ALA A 55 -3.02 -3.64 -7.04
CA ALA A 55 -3.19 -4.67 -6.02
C ALA A 55 -4.32 -5.65 -6.38
N ARG A 56 -5.51 -5.13 -6.72
CA ARG A 56 -6.65 -5.96 -7.14
C ARG A 56 -6.35 -6.78 -8.39
N LYS A 57 -5.62 -6.21 -9.36
CA LYS A 57 -5.21 -6.94 -10.57
C LYS A 57 -4.24 -8.08 -10.25
N LYS A 58 -3.27 -7.86 -9.36
CA LYS A 58 -2.32 -8.87 -8.88
C LYS A 58 -3.02 -10.01 -8.16
N ILE A 59 -3.98 -9.69 -7.28
CA ILE A 59 -4.80 -10.69 -6.58
C ILE A 59 -5.63 -11.50 -7.57
N ALA A 60 -6.32 -10.82 -8.49
CA ALA A 60 -7.13 -11.51 -9.50
C ALA A 60 -6.28 -12.45 -10.38
N ASP A 61 -5.11 -11.98 -10.83
CA ASP A 61 -4.16 -12.80 -11.59
C ASP A 61 -3.73 -14.03 -10.78
N ALA A 62 -3.41 -13.87 -9.51
CA ALA A 62 -2.98 -14.98 -8.67
C ALA A 62 -4.08 -16.00 -8.41
N VAL A 63 -5.29 -15.55 -8.07
CA VAL A 63 -6.44 -16.42 -7.79
C VAL A 63 -6.90 -17.17 -9.04
N ILE A 64 -6.94 -16.50 -10.20
CA ILE A 64 -7.43 -17.11 -11.45
C ILE A 64 -6.40 -18.07 -12.04
N ASN A 65 -5.12 -17.68 -12.06
CA ASN A 65 -4.06 -18.47 -12.70
C ASN A 65 -3.40 -19.49 -11.76
N GLY A 66 -3.74 -19.48 -10.47
CA GLY A 66 -3.18 -20.38 -9.46
C GLY A 66 -1.74 -20.02 -9.09
N LYS A 67 -1.42 -18.72 -9.03
CA LYS A 67 -0.08 -18.21 -8.69
C LYS A 67 0.03 -18.03 -7.17
N ALA A 68 1.24 -18.14 -6.65
CA ALA A 68 1.50 -17.85 -5.25
C ALA A 68 1.46 -16.33 -5.00
N LEU A 69 0.80 -15.89 -3.93
CA LEU A 69 0.84 -14.50 -3.48
C LEU A 69 1.93 -14.34 -2.42
N ARG A 70 2.87 -13.44 -2.67
CA ARG A 70 3.87 -13.01 -1.69
C ARG A 70 3.58 -11.57 -1.29
N VAL A 71 3.48 -11.31 0.01
CA VAL A 71 3.41 -9.95 0.53
C VAL A 71 4.82 -9.52 0.92
N GLU A 72 5.30 -8.42 0.36
CA GLU A 72 6.51 -7.77 0.86
C GLU A 72 6.18 -7.05 2.15
N SER A 73 6.66 -7.61 3.27
CA SER A 73 6.74 -6.88 4.52
C SER A 73 7.83 -5.84 4.40
N CYS A 74 7.55 -4.61 4.79
CA CYS A 74 8.62 -3.66 5.08
C CYS A 74 9.51 -4.26 6.18
N GLU A 75 10.77 -4.55 5.87
CA GLU A 75 11.76 -5.00 6.85
C GLU A 75 12.19 -3.81 7.72
N SER A 76 11.34 -3.40 8.65
CA SER A 76 11.80 -2.62 9.81
C SER A 76 12.53 -3.58 10.76
N THR A 77 13.74 -3.95 10.37
CA THR A 77 14.68 -4.62 11.26
C THR A 77 15.06 -3.63 12.36
N GLY A 78 14.39 -3.72 13.51
CA GLY A 78 14.99 -3.36 14.79
C GLY A 78 14.90 -1.92 15.29
N SER A 79 13.77 -1.22 15.10
CA SER A 79 13.34 -0.18 16.05
C SER A 79 11.85 0.11 15.84
N GLY A 80 11.06 -0.04 16.90
CA GLY A 80 9.61 0.14 16.89
C GLY A 80 9.21 1.60 16.71
N GLU A 81 9.37 2.14 15.50
CA GLU A 81 9.02 3.53 15.18
C GLU A 81 8.51 3.61 13.73
N CYS A 82 7.22 3.32 13.51
CA CYS A 82 6.53 3.84 12.33
C CYS A 82 6.16 5.29 12.64
N GLY A 83 7.11 6.20 12.47
CA GLY A 83 6.95 7.61 12.82
C GLY A 83 6.16 8.39 11.78
N LEU A 84 4.83 8.30 11.81
CA LEU A 84 4.04 9.53 11.72
C LEU A 84 3.68 9.92 13.15
N GLU A 85 4.17 11.10 13.54
CA GLU A 85 3.85 11.83 14.76
C GLU A 85 4.55 11.38 16.05
N THR A 86 5.79 11.86 16.29
CA THR A 86 6.17 12.67 17.47
C THR A 86 7.63 13.16 17.43
N ALA A 87 7.82 14.44 17.04
CA ALA A 87 8.87 15.42 17.42
C ALA A 87 10.40 15.02 17.38
N PRO A 88 11.35 15.92 17.74
CA PRO A 88 12.11 16.78 16.81
C PRO A 88 13.63 16.47 16.69
N GLY A 89 14.23 16.71 15.51
CA GLY A 89 15.69 16.66 15.27
C GLY A 89 16.23 15.25 15.02
N GLU A 90 17.12 14.93 14.08
CA GLU A 90 18.07 15.71 13.28
C GLU A 90 18.22 15.06 11.90
N CYS A 91 18.21 15.90 10.87
CA CYS A 91 18.46 15.49 9.48
C CYS A 91 19.94 15.16 9.28
N ALA A 92 20.32 13.89 9.26
CA ALA A 92 21.64 13.46 8.81
C ALA A 92 21.66 13.20 7.30
N GLY A 93 21.95 14.23 6.50
CA GLY A 93 22.61 14.03 5.20
C GLY A 93 21.72 13.90 3.95
N GLN A 94 21.14 15.02 3.56
CA GLN A 94 20.95 15.47 2.17
C GLN A 94 19.89 14.77 1.28
N ARG A 95 18.69 15.39 1.34
CA ARG A 95 17.73 15.65 0.24
C ARG A 95 16.49 14.75 0.10
N CYS A 96 15.76 14.52 1.18
CA CYS A 96 14.32 14.25 1.10
C CYS A 96 13.59 15.53 0.66
N ARG A 97 13.13 15.58 -0.60
CA ARG A 97 12.21 16.64 -1.05
C ARG A 97 10.86 16.43 -0.35
N ARG A 98 10.62 17.12 0.76
CA ARG A 98 9.27 17.29 1.34
C ARG A 98 8.33 17.74 0.22
N ARG A 99 7.41 16.86 -0.23
CA ARG A 99 6.18 17.35 -0.86
C ARG A 99 5.35 17.89 0.29
N GLN A 100 5.24 19.22 0.34
CA GLN A 100 4.40 19.90 1.32
C GLN A 100 2.96 19.45 1.08
N HIS A 101 2.39 18.73 2.03
CA HIS A 101 0.95 18.59 2.17
C HIS A 101 0.48 19.82 2.95
N GLN A 102 -0.36 20.64 2.32
CA GLN A 102 -1.00 21.79 2.95
C GLN A 102 -2.44 21.35 3.24
N PRO A 103 -2.88 21.22 4.50
CA PRO A 103 -4.29 21.02 4.79
C PRO A 103 -5.03 22.36 4.62
N ASP A 104 -6.09 22.36 3.81
CA ASP A 104 -7.02 23.49 3.69
C ASP A 104 -7.84 23.58 4.98
N GLY A 105 -7.56 24.62 5.78
CA GLY A 105 -8.40 25.06 6.88
C GLY A 105 -9.41 26.10 6.39
N GLY A 106 -10.68 25.91 6.77
CA GLY A 106 -11.75 26.89 6.59
C GLY A 106 -12.89 26.59 7.56
N GLU A 107 -12.82 27.21 8.73
CA GLU A 107 -13.90 27.35 9.71
C GLU A 107 -14.97 28.32 9.19
N GLU A 108 -16.24 27.99 9.41
CA GLU A 108 -17.33 28.95 9.65
C GLU A 108 -18.16 28.48 10.85
#